data_AF-A0A0M6Y9Q3-F1
#
_entry.id   AF-A0A0M6Y9Q3-F1
#
_cell.length_a   1.000
_cell.length_b   1.000
_cell.length_c   1.000
_cell.angle_alpha   90.00
_cell.angle_beta   90.00
_cell.angle_gamma   90.00
#
_symmetry.space_group_name_H-M   'P 1'
#
loop_
_entity.id
_entity.type
_entity.pdbx_description
1 polymer ?
#
loop_
_entity_poly.entity_id
_entity_poly.type
_entity_poly.pdbx_seq_one_letter_code
_entity_poly.pdbx_strand_id
1 'polypeptide(L)'
;MVRHRNLAGCIAGAFLFTWLAGSTMADDMNLEAEIDTALAGGSPEAVVEAGPAAVAPLAARLAAAKTTGEKSALVDLLSAVGGADALAPVLPYIGDADPDLRARASAAALKVVLANGPPSGPVAEQLQTEVLTALKAPDAEGGVLLLGALAPGAEEALEAHLSGTRLVKAQPQEPTAPAALAARLALSALGDDEARTSLLRQIPEAEPDSLVFMLKALPLIDAPEVLHALAATTLSSKAPVADGLPSGAEPAREVADVAVEAFVARLSLSPGFKVTPGAIYTADQRAEVERLITSSIPN
;
A
#
# COMPACT_ATOMS: atom_id res chain seq x y z
N MET A 1 -6.56 -52.37 66.19
CA MET A 1 -7.35 -51.24 66.73
C MET A 1 -7.18 -50.05 65.80
N VAL A 2 -8.25 -49.68 65.08
CA VAL A 2 -8.72 -48.32 64.73
C VAL A 2 -7.63 -47.22 64.85
N ARG A 3 -7.17 -46.50 63.81
CA ARG A 3 -7.93 -45.59 62.92
C ARG A 3 -7.07 -45.14 61.72
N HIS A 4 -7.76 -44.81 60.64
CA HIS A 4 -7.32 -44.43 59.28
C HIS A 4 -6.75 -43.00 59.12
N ARG A 5 -5.88 -42.85 58.09
CA ARG A 5 -5.78 -41.79 57.03
C ARG A 5 -5.53 -40.32 57.48
N ASN A 6 -4.82 -39.44 56.78
CA ASN A 6 -4.22 -39.41 55.44
C ASN A 6 -3.17 -38.26 55.40
N LEU A 7 -2.11 -38.46 54.61
CA LEU A 7 -1.14 -37.45 54.16
C LEU A 7 -1.65 -36.69 52.91
N ALA A 8 -0.92 -35.62 52.56
CA ALA A 8 -0.94 -34.79 51.33
C ALA A 8 -1.90 -33.59 51.38
N GLY A 9 -1.56 -32.40 50.88
CA GLY A 9 -0.39 -31.92 50.15
C GLY A 9 -0.74 -30.51 49.65
N CYS A 10 0.22 -29.59 49.67
CA CYS A 10 0.08 -28.21 49.22
C CYS A 10 -0.24 -28.15 47.72
N ILE A 11 -1.39 -27.58 47.31
CA ILE A 11 -1.56 -26.83 46.04
C ILE A 11 -2.64 -25.78 46.28
N ALA A 12 -2.25 -24.51 46.31
CA ALA A 12 -3.15 -23.36 46.34
C ALA A 12 -3.40 -22.86 44.91
N GLY A 13 -4.67 -22.59 44.59
CA GLY A 13 -5.05 -21.62 43.56
C GLY A 13 -5.25 -22.16 42.14
N ALA A 14 -6.35 -22.87 41.90
CA ALA A 14 -6.91 -23.00 40.56
C ALA A 14 -7.58 -21.68 40.15
N PHE A 15 -6.91 -20.88 39.31
CA PHE A 15 -7.57 -19.83 38.53
C PHE A 15 -8.17 -20.48 37.28
N LEU A 16 -9.43 -20.86 37.36
CA LEU A 16 -10.26 -21.13 36.18
C LEU A 16 -10.55 -19.78 35.51
N PHE A 17 -9.80 -19.47 34.45
CA PHE A 17 -10.21 -18.49 33.45
C PHE A 17 -11.25 -19.14 32.54
N THR A 18 -12.52 -19.03 32.92
CA THR A 18 -13.64 -19.27 32.03
C THR A 18 -13.76 -18.03 31.13
N TRP A 19 -13.13 -18.08 29.95
CA TRP A 19 -13.33 -17.05 28.93
C TRP A 19 -14.75 -17.23 28.37
N LEU A 20 -15.61 -16.25 28.66
CA LEU A 20 -17.00 -16.20 28.23
C LEU A 20 -17.08 -16.06 26.71
N ALA A 21 -17.55 -17.12 26.05
CA ALA A 21 -18.05 -17.11 24.68
C ALA A 21 -19.39 -16.35 24.61
N GLY A 22 -19.35 -15.02 24.81
CA GLY A 22 -20.56 -14.19 24.93
C GLY A 22 -20.51 -12.81 24.26
N SER A 23 -19.45 -12.47 23.51
CA SER A 23 -19.28 -11.13 22.91
C SER A 23 -19.21 -11.09 21.38
N THR A 24 -19.40 -12.20 20.66
CA THR A 24 -19.20 -12.19 19.19
C THR A 24 -20.46 -11.83 18.41
N MET A 25 -21.63 -12.37 18.77
CA MET A 25 -22.83 -12.21 17.93
C MET A 25 -23.40 -10.78 17.86
N ALA A 26 -23.37 -10.00 18.94
CA ALA A 26 -23.92 -8.64 18.94
C ALA A 26 -23.00 -7.65 18.21
N ASP A 27 -21.68 -7.80 18.37
CA ASP A 27 -20.67 -7.01 17.67
C ASP A 27 -20.62 -7.40 16.18
N ASP A 28 -20.74 -8.68 15.84
CA ASP A 28 -20.85 -9.18 14.46
C ASP A 28 -22.14 -8.69 13.76
N MET A 29 -23.28 -8.73 14.46
CA MET A 29 -24.56 -8.23 13.92
C MET A 29 -24.54 -6.72 13.70
N ASN A 30 -23.80 -5.98 14.52
CA ASN A 30 -23.61 -4.55 14.33
C ASN A 30 -22.76 -4.29 13.07
N LEU A 31 -21.68 -5.05 12.88
CA LEU A 31 -20.77 -4.88 11.75
C LEU A 31 -21.44 -5.20 10.40
N GLU A 32 -22.27 -6.24 10.32
CA GLU A 32 -23.02 -6.55 9.09
C GLU A 32 -23.96 -5.41 8.67
N ALA A 33 -24.61 -4.75 9.63
CA ALA A 33 -25.47 -3.60 9.36
C ALA A 33 -24.67 -2.35 8.94
N GLU A 34 -23.48 -2.16 9.49
CA GLU A 34 -22.57 -1.09 9.07
C GLU A 34 -22.05 -1.33 7.64
N ILE A 35 -21.75 -2.59 7.27
CA ILE A 35 -21.38 -2.93 5.89
C ILE A 35 -22.56 -2.67 4.94
N ASP A 36 -23.79 -3.05 5.30
CA ASP A 36 -24.98 -2.73 4.49
C ASP A 36 -25.15 -1.22 4.29
N THR A 37 -24.93 -0.45 5.36
CA THR A 37 -25.01 1.01 5.32
C THR A 37 -23.95 1.59 4.39
N ALA A 38 -22.71 1.13 4.48
CA ALA A 38 -21.63 1.57 3.61
C ALA A 38 -21.90 1.21 2.13
N LEU A 39 -22.39 0.00 1.85
CA LEU A 39 -22.75 -0.43 0.49
C LEU A 39 -23.95 0.33 -0.10
N ALA A 40 -24.84 0.84 0.76
CA ALA A 40 -25.94 1.71 0.36
C ALA A 40 -25.51 3.17 0.11
N GLY A 41 -24.21 3.49 0.21
CA GLY A 41 -23.65 4.83 0.04
C GLY A 41 -23.59 5.66 1.33
N GLY A 42 -23.78 5.03 2.49
CA GLY A 42 -23.53 5.61 3.81
C GLY A 42 -22.04 5.71 4.14
N SER A 43 -21.72 6.28 5.32
CA SER A 43 -20.33 6.43 5.77
C SER A 43 -19.68 5.06 6.01
N PRO A 44 -18.45 4.81 5.51
CA PRO A 44 -17.72 3.57 5.78
C PRO A 44 -16.93 3.62 7.10
N GLU A 45 -16.98 4.72 7.87
CA GLU A 45 -16.12 4.96 9.04
C GLU A 45 -16.18 3.82 10.07
N ALA A 46 -17.37 3.35 10.45
CA ALA A 46 -17.52 2.25 11.42
C ALA A 46 -16.89 0.93 10.92
N VAL A 47 -16.99 0.65 9.62
CA VAL A 47 -16.37 -0.53 9.00
C VAL A 47 -14.85 -0.39 9.00
N VAL A 48 -14.33 0.80 8.72
CA VAL A 48 -12.88 1.09 8.74
C VAL A 48 -12.33 1.02 10.17
N GLU A 49 -13.04 1.55 11.16
CA GLU A 49 -12.67 1.50 12.58
C GLU A 49 -12.64 0.07 13.13
N ALA A 50 -13.52 -0.82 12.62
CA ALA A 50 -13.48 -2.24 12.95
C ALA A 50 -12.20 -2.93 12.48
N GLY A 51 -11.49 -2.36 11.50
CA GLY A 51 -10.16 -2.81 11.08
C GLY A 51 -10.14 -4.29 10.67
N PRO A 52 -9.15 -5.09 11.13
CA PRO A 52 -9.03 -6.49 10.74
C PRO A 52 -10.28 -7.36 10.95
N ALA A 53 -11.14 -7.01 11.92
CA ALA A 53 -12.38 -7.76 12.17
C ALA A 53 -13.38 -7.67 11.00
N ALA A 54 -13.31 -6.61 10.19
CA ALA A 54 -14.18 -6.43 9.02
C ALA A 54 -13.73 -7.23 7.79
N VAL A 55 -12.49 -7.71 7.74
CA VAL A 55 -11.94 -8.35 6.52
C VAL A 55 -12.69 -9.63 6.16
N ALA A 56 -12.94 -10.52 7.12
CA ALA A 56 -13.63 -11.79 6.87
C ALA A 56 -15.08 -11.62 6.37
N PRO A 57 -15.95 -10.80 7.01
CA PRO A 57 -17.30 -10.57 6.50
C PRO A 57 -17.30 -9.85 5.14
N LEU A 58 -16.41 -8.87 4.92
CA LEU A 58 -16.27 -8.23 3.60
C LEU A 58 -15.85 -9.23 2.51
N ALA A 59 -14.90 -10.13 2.81
CA ALA A 59 -14.45 -11.17 1.88
C ALA A 59 -15.58 -12.16 1.54
N ALA A 60 -16.38 -12.56 2.52
CA ALA A 60 -17.53 -13.43 2.31
C ALA A 60 -18.58 -12.78 1.39
N ARG A 61 -18.84 -11.48 1.57
CA ARG A 61 -19.74 -10.72 0.69
C ARG A 61 -19.15 -10.54 -0.71
N LEU A 62 -17.85 -10.28 -0.83
CA LEU A 62 -17.18 -10.13 -2.13
C LEU A 62 -17.25 -11.42 -2.96
N ALA A 63 -17.09 -12.57 -2.31
CA ALA A 63 -17.27 -13.87 -2.95
C ALA A 63 -18.72 -14.14 -3.40
N ALA A 64 -19.71 -13.60 -2.68
CA ALA A 64 -21.13 -13.74 -3.01
C ALA A 64 -21.65 -12.69 -4.02
N ALA A 65 -20.92 -11.59 -4.20
CA ALA A 65 -21.31 -10.45 -5.01
C ALA A 65 -21.50 -10.83 -6.48
N LYS A 66 -22.63 -10.41 -7.05
CA LYS A 66 -23.02 -10.80 -8.43
C LYS A 66 -22.76 -9.72 -9.46
N THR A 67 -22.68 -8.47 -9.02
CA THR A 67 -22.54 -7.33 -9.90
C THR A 67 -21.15 -6.72 -9.79
N THR A 68 -20.64 -6.15 -10.87
CA THR A 68 -19.36 -5.44 -10.86
C THR A 68 -19.39 -4.28 -9.86
N GLY A 69 -20.48 -3.51 -9.80
CA GLY A 69 -20.59 -2.38 -8.87
C GLY A 69 -20.49 -2.80 -7.40
N GLU A 70 -21.13 -3.90 -7.02
CA GLU A 70 -21.04 -4.46 -5.66
C GLU A 70 -19.61 -4.95 -5.36
N LYS A 71 -18.97 -5.65 -6.30
CA LYS A 71 -17.57 -6.07 -6.16
C LYS A 71 -16.64 -4.87 -5.99
N SER A 72 -16.79 -3.83 -6.83
CA SER A 72 -15.99 -2.61 -6.74
C SER A 72 -16.13 -1.93 -5.39
N ALA A 73 -17.37 -1.81 -4.86
CA ALA A 73 -17.60 -1.22 -3.54
C ALA A 73 -16.96 -2.04 -2.41
N LEU A 74 -17.03 -3.37 -2.48
CA LEU A 74 -16.40 -4.25 -1.49
C LEU A 74 -14.86 -4.23 -1.56
N VAL A 75 -14.28 -4.12 -2.75
CA VAL A 75 -12.84 -3.91 -2.94
C VAL A 75 -12.40 -2.57 -2.35
N ASP A 76 -13.16 -1.50 -2.55
CA ASP A 76 -12.88 -0.19 -1.94
C ASP A 76 -12.91 -0.27 -0.40
N LEU A 77 -13.91 -0.97 0.17
CA LEU A 77 -14.02 -1.16 1.62
C LEU A 77 -12.85 -1.97 2.18
N LEU A 78 -12.46 -3.08 1.52
CA LEU A 78 -11.28 -3.85 1.90
C LEU A 78 -9.99 -3.00 1.83
N SER A 79 -9.86 -2.16 0.81
CA SER A 79 -8.74 -1.20 0.69
C SER A 79 -8.74 -0.14 1.79
N ALA A 80 -9.92 0.33 2.20
CA ALA A 80 -10.08 1.32 3.27
C ALA A 80 -9.76 0.74 4.65
N VAL A 81 -10.26 -0.47 4.94
CA VAL A 81 -9.96 -1.24 6.15
C VAL A 81 -8.46 -1.55 6.24
N GLY A 82 -7.86 -1.99 5.13
CA GLY A 82 -6.45 -2.31 5.04
C GLY A 82 -6.03 -3.53 5.86
N GLY A 83 -4.76 -3.56 6.25
CA GLY A 83 -4.13 -4.74 6.88
C GLY A 83 -3.72 -5.81 5.86
N ALA A 84 -2.76 -6.65 6.24
CA ALA A 84 -2.23 -7.69 5.35
C ALA A 84 -3.29 -8.69 4.87
N ASP A 85 -4.26 -9.02 5.73
CA ASP A 85 -5.32 -10.00 5.43
C ASP A 85 -6.32 -9.52 4.36
N ALA A 86 -6.40 -8.21 4.11
CA ALA A 86 -7.26 -7.65 3.06
C ALA A 86 -6.73 -7.94 1.65
N LEU A 87 -5.48 -8.41 1.50
CA LEU A 87 -4.90 -8.70 0.19
C LEU A 87 -5.54 -9.92 -0.47
N ALA A 88 -5.61 -11.05 0.23
CA ALA A 88 -6.04 -12.32 -0.37
C ALA A 88 -7.43 -12.25 -1.03
N PRO A 89 -8.45 -11.60 -0.42
CA PRO A 89 -9.76 -11.45 -1.06
C PRO A 89 -9.76 -10.61 -2.34
N VAL A 90 -8.83 -9.68 -2.52
CA VAL A 90 -8.80 -8.79 -3.70
C VAL A 90 -8.02 -9.36 -4.88
N LEU A 91 -7.11 -10.32 -4.65
CA LEU A 91 -6.25 -10.88 -5.70
C LEU A 91 -6.98 -11.40 -6.95
N PRO A 92 -8.09 -12.15 -6.84
CA PRO A 92 -8.80 -12.70 -8.01
C PRO A 92 -9.30 -11.63 -8.99
N TYR A 93 -9.34 -10.36 -8.58
CA TYR A 93 -9.90 -9.26 -9.36
C TYR A 93 -8.82 -8.38 -10.02
N ILE A 94 -7.52 -8.63 -9.75
CA ILE A 94 -6.40 -7.91 -10.39
C ILE A 94 -6.35 -8.17 -11.91
N GLY A 95 -6.85 -9.33 -12.36
CA GLY A 95 -6.96 -9.70 -13.77
C GLY A 95 -8.38 -9.63 -14.33
N ASP A 96 -9.32 -8.97 -13.65
CA ASP A 96 -10.73 -8.97 -14.07
C ASP A 96 -10.91 -8.34 -15.47
N ALA A 97 -11.89 -8.85 -16.22
CA ALA A 97 -12.22 -8.36 -17.55
C ALA A 97 -12.77 -6.92 -17.51
N ASP A 98 -13.47 -6.56 -16.43
CA ASP A 98 -13.93 -5.19 -16.22
C ASP A 98 -12.75 -4.27 -15.81
N PRO A 99 -12.46 -3.20 -16.58
CA PRO A 99 -11.31 -2.36 -16.33
C PRO A 99 -11.41 -1.54 -15.03
N ASP A 100 -12.62 -1.15 -14.60
CA ASP A 100 -12.79 -0.37 -13.36
C ASP A 100 -12.54 -1.26 -12.13
N LEU A 101 -13.13 -2.45 -12.10
CA LEU A 101 -12.89 -3.41 -11.03
C LEU A 101 -11.41 -3.83 -10.99
N ARG A 102 -10.81 -4.06 -12.17
CA ARG A 102 -9.38 -4.36 -12.30
C ARG A 102 -8.50 -3.25 -11.72
N ALA A 103 -8.76 -2.00 -12.08
CA ALA A 103 -8.01 -0.84 -11.57
C ALA A 103 -8.11 -0.72 -10.05
N ARG A 104 -9.32 -0.86 -9.49
CA ARG A 104 -9.57 -0.80 -8.05
C ARG A 104 -8.88 -1.93 -7.29
N ALA A 105 -8.99 -3.17 -7.78
CA ALA A 105 -8.37 -4.34 -7.17
C ALA A 105 -6.84 -4.22 -7.18
N SER A 106 -6.27 -3.75 -8.28
CA SER A 106 -4.83 -3.54 -8.42
C SER A 106 -4.32 -2.43 -7.49
N ALA A 107 -5.06 -1.33 -7.38
CA ALA A 107 -4.76 -0.24 -6.45
C ALA A 107 -4.86 -0.70 -4.99
N ALA A 108 -5.91 -1.44 -4.64
CA ALA A 108 -6.09 -2.02 -3.30
C ALA A 108 -4.94 -2.98 -2.93
N ALA A 109 -4.59 -3.90 -3.84
CA ALA A 109 -3.49 -4.83 -3.64
C ALA A 109 -2.15 -4.10 -3.47
N LEU A 110 -1.86 -3.12 -4.33
CA LEU A 110 -0.67 -2.29 -4.21
C LEU A 110 -0.64 -1.56 -2.85
N LYS A 111 -1.75 -0.97 -2.42
CA LYS A 111 -1.84 -0.26 -1.14
C LYS A 111 -1.47 -1.17 0.03
N VAL A 112 -2.02 -2.38 0.06
CA VAL A 112 -1.72 -3.36 1.11
C VAL A 112 -0.25 -3.76 1.09
N VAL A 113 0.31 -4.01 -0.10
CA VAL A 113 1.74 -4.35 -0.29
C VAL A 113 2.66 -3.22 0.16
N LEU A 114 2.38 -1.97 -0.21
CA LEU A 114 3.21 -0.83 0.19
C LEU A 114 3.18 -0.60 1.71
N ALA A 115 2.06 -0.90 2.37
CA ALA A 115 1.89 -0.71 3.81
C ALA A 115 2.44 -1.87 4.65
N ASN A 116 2.39 -3.12 4.16
CA ASN A 116 2.71 -4.32 4.94
C ASN A 116 3.92 -5.10 4.41
N GLY A 117 4.48 -4.69 3.28
CA GLY A 117 5.50 -5.44 2.54
C GLY A 117 4.91 -6.52 1.63
N PRO A 118 5.77 -7.22 0.86
CA PRO A 118 5.35 -8.29 -0.02
C PRO A 118 4.76 -9.46 0.78
N PRO A 119 3.67 -10.10 0.29
CA PRO A 119 3.12 -11.28 0.93
C PRO A 119 4.09 -12.47 0.86
N SER A 120 3.78 -13.53 1.60
CA SER A 120 4.52 -14.81 1.54
C SER A 120 3.58 -16.00 1.37
N GLY A 121 4.14 -17.15 0.97
CA GLY A 121 3.40 -18.40 0.81
C GLY A 121 2.34 -18.34 -0.30
N PRO A 122 1.19 -19.00 -0.13
CA PRO A 122 0.17 -19.11 -1.18
C PRO A 122 -0.36 -17.76 -1.70
N VAL A 123 -0.43 -16.75 -0.83
CA VAL A 123 -0.89 -15.40 -1.23
C VAL A 123 0.11 -14.75 -2.18
N ALA A 124 1.41 -14.98 -1.99
CA ALA A 124 2.43 -14.50 -2.91
C ALA A 124 2.35 -15.18 -4.27
N GLU A 125 2.21 -16.52 -4.30
CA GLU A 125 2.05 -17.29 -5.54
C GLU A 125 0.82 -16.85 -6.34
N GLN A 126 -0.30 -16.60 -5.65
CA GLN A 126 -1.50 -16.08 -6.28
C GLN A 126 -1.30 -14.66 -6.80
N LEU A 127 -0.71 -13.75 -6.01
CA LEU A 127 -0.42 -12.39 -6.45
C LEU A 127 0.42 -12.40 -7.73
N GLN A 128 1.47 -13.21 -7.78
CA GLN A 128 2.34 -13.33 -8.95
C GLN A 128 1.56 -13.81 -10.18
N THR A 129 0.72 -14.84 -10.02
CA THR A 129 -0.08 -15.40 -11.13
C THR A 129 -1.05 -14.36 -11.70
N GLU A 130 -1.74 -13.63 -10.83
CA GLU A 130 -2.74 -12.63 -11.23
C GLU A 130 -2.07 -11.41 -11.89
N VAL A 131 -0.95 -10.94 -11.33
CA VAL A 131 -0.15 -9.84 -11.89
C VAL A 131 0.41 -10.19 -13.26
N LEU A 132 1.03 -11.36 -13.43
CA LEU A 132 1.55 -11.81 -14.74
C LEU A 132 0.45 -11.92 -15.79
N THR A 133 -0.76 -12.28 -15.39
CA THR A 133 -1.92 -12.32 -16.28
C THR A 133 -2.36 -10.91 -16.66
N ALA A 134 -2.50 -10.02 -15.67
CA ALA A 134 -2.94 -8.64 -15.87
C ALA A 134 -1.95 -7.79 -16.70
N LEU A 135 -0.63 -8.02 -16.56
CA LEU A 135 0.40 -7.29 -17.30
C LEU A 135 0.33 -7.51 -18.83
N LYS A 136 -0.28 -8.61 -19.29
CA LYS A 136 -0.48 -8.91 -20.71
C LYS A 136 -1.49 -7.97 -21.37
N ALA A 137 -2.31 -7.28 -20.57
CA ALA A 137 -3.24 -6.29 -21.10
C ALA A 137 -2.46 -5.05 -21.57
N PRO A 138 -2.70 -4.53 -22.78
CA PRO A 138 -2.00 -3.35 -23.29
C PRO A 138 -2.33 -2.07 -22.48
N ASP A 139 -3.43 -2.10 -21.72
CA ASP A 139 -3.92 -1.06 -20.84
C ASP A 139 -3.69 -1.38 -19.35
N ALA A 140 -2.70 -2.23 -19.01
CA ALA A 140 -2.37 -2.60 -17.63
C ALA A 140 -2.22 -1.37 -16.71
N GLU A 141 -2.96 -1.33 -15.61
CA GLU A 141 -3.03 -0.14 -14.76
C GLU A 141 -1.78 0.08 -13.92
N GLY A 142 -1.57 1.31 -13.43
CA GLY A 142 -0.37 1.69 -12.68
C GLY A 142 -0.12 0.80 -11.46
N GLY A 143 -1.19 0.36 -10.78
CA GLY A 143 -1.11 -0.61 -9.70
C GLY A 143 -0.52 -1.95 -10.11
N VAL A 144 -0.96 -2.51 -11.25
CA VAL A 144 -0.45 -3.78 -11.79
C VAL A 144 1.01 -3.63 -12.23
N LEU A 145 1.34 -2.53 -12.92
CA LEU A 145 2.70 -2.26 -13.38
C LEU A 145 3.68 -2.25 -12.21
N LEU A 146 3.34 -1.56 -11.12
CA LEU A 146 4.18 -1.53 -9.91
C LEU A 146 4.24 -2.88 -9.19
N LEU A 147 3.12 -3.59 -9.08
CA LEU A 147 3.08 -4.95 -8.49
C LEU A 147 3.93 -5.96 -9.29
N GLY A 148 4.22 -5.68 -10.56
CA GLY A 148 5.17 -6.44 -11.37
C GLY A 148 6.54 -6.61 -10.72
N ALA A 149 6.96 -5.67 -9.85
CA ALA A 149 8.19 -5.77 -9.05
C ALA A 149 8.26 -7.02 -8.16
N LEU A 150 7.11 -7.62 -7.84
CA LEU A 150 6.99 -8.78 -6.95
C LEU A 150 6.73 -10.09 -7.71
N ALA A 151 6.72 -10.04 -9.04
CA ALA A 151 6.42 -11.17 -9.91
C ALA A 151 7.62 -11.54 -10.79
N PRO A 152 8.47 -12.48 -10.34
CA PRO A 152 9.53 -13.03 -11.18
C PRO A 152 8.97 -13.54 -12.51
N GLY A 153 9.58 -13.18 -13.63
CA GLY A 153 9.07 -13.50 -14.97
C GLY A 153 8.17 -12.41 -15.57
N ALA A 154 7.99 -11.27 -14.89
CA ALA A 154 7.23 -10.13 -15.40
C ALA A 154 8.01 -9.24 -16.39
N GLU A 155 9.31 -9.48 -16.56
CA GLU A 155 10.24 -8.58 -17.26
C GLU A 155 9.79 -8.29 -18.70
N GLU A 156 9.57 -9.33 -19.51
CA GLU A 156 9.11 -9.17 -20.91
C GLU A 156 7.76 -8.43 -21.00
N ALA A 157 6.85 -8.70 -20.06
CA ALA A 157 5.55 -8.06 -20.04
C ALA A 157 5.67 -6.57 -19.65
N LEU A 158 6.54 -6.23 -18.71
CA LEU A 158 6.83 -4.86 -18.30
C LEU A 158 7.57 -4.08 -19.39
N GLU A 159 8.50 -4.71 -20.10
CA GLU A 159 9.22 -4.12 -21.23
C GLU A 159 8.26 -3.63 -22.33
N ALA A 160 7.18 -4.37 -22.59
CA ALA A 160 6.16 -3.98 -23.56
C ALA A 160 5.51 -2.60 -23.24
N HIS A 161 5.52 -2.18 -21.97
CA HIS A 161 4.96 -0.91 -21.51
C HIS A 161 5.98 0.25 -21.53
N LEU A 162 7.27 0.00 -21.79
CA LEU A 162 8.31 1.04 -21.77
C LEU A 162 8.20 2.09 -22.87
N SER A 163 7.54 1.75 -23.97
CA SER A 163 7.27 2.65 -25.10
C SER A 163 5.96 3.45 -24.95
N GLY A 164 5.14 3.12 -23.95
CA GLY A 164 3.83 3.72 -23.74
C GLY A 164 3.91 5.15 -23.18
N THR A 165 3.15 6.06 -23.78
CA THR A 165 2.94 7.44 -23.28
C THR A 165 1.65 7.60 -22.49
N ARG A 166 0.86 6.53 -22.36
CA ARG A 166 -0.40 6.53 -21.59
C ARG A 166 -0.12 6.92 -20.14
N LEU A 167 -1.00 7.74 -19.59
CA LEU A 167 -0.97 8.10 -18.19
C LEU A 167 -1.72 7.06 -17.34
N VAL A 168 -1.11 6.70 -16.22
CA VAL A 168 -1.65 5.75 -15.24
C VAL A 168 -1.65 6.39 -13.85
N LYS A 169 -2.50 5.87 -12.98
CA LYS A 169 -2.43 6.12 -11.53
C LYS A 169 -2.11 4.84 -10.80
N ALA A 170 -1.34 4.94 -9.72
CA ALA A 170 -1.13 3.84 -8.78
C ALA A 170 -2.31 3.72 -7.81
N GLN A 171 -2.86 4.87 -7.35
CA GLN A 171 -4.08 4.96 -6.56
C GLN A 171 -5.07 6.01 -7.12
N PRO A 172 -6.39 5.91 -6.87
CA PRO A 172 -7.38 6.83 -7.45
C PRO A 172 -7.13 8.33 -7.21
N GLN A 173 -6.63 8.69 -6.03
CA GLN A 173 -6.37 10.07 -5.59
C GLN A 173 -4.94 10.55 -5.85
N GLU A 174 -4.09 9.69 -6.42
CA GLU A 174 -2.69 10.02 -6.69
C GLU A 174 -2.52 10.73 -8.04
N PRO A 175 -1.39 11.44 -8.23
CA PRO A 175 -1.04 12.03 -9.51
C PRO A 175 -0.90 10.97 -10.59
N THR A 176 -1.09 11.40 -11.83
CA THR A 176 -0.85 10.54 -13.00
C THR A 176 0.62 10.55 -13.36
N ALA A 177 1.14 9.40 -13.79
CA ALA A 177 2.47 9.27 -14.37
C ALA A 177 2.42 8.47 -15.67
N PRO A 178 3.42 8.60 -16.56
CA PRO A 178 3.52 7.73 -17.72
C PRO A 178 3.61 6.25 -17.30
N ALA A 179 2.89 5.35 -17.98
CA ALA A 179 2.94 3.90 -17.74
C ALA A 179 4.38 3.36 -17.78
N ALA A 180 5.19 3.90 -18.69
CA ALA A 180 6.59 3.55 -18.81
C ALA A 180 7.41 3.87 -17.54
N LEU A 181 7.03 4.88 -16.75
CA LEU A 181 7.69 5.16 -15.47
C LEU A 181 7.40 4.05 -14.46
N ALA A 182 6.14 3.63 -14.33
CA ALA A 182 5.74 2.53 -13.45
C ALA A 182 6.44 1.21 -13.84
N ALA A 183 6.48 0.91 -15.14
CA ALA A 183 7.18 -0.27 -15.66
C ALA A 183 8.69 -0.24 -15.37
N ARG A 184 9.36 0.92 -15.55
CA ARG A 184 10.80 1.06 -15.22
C ARG A 184 11.08 0.87 -13.74
N LEU A 185 10.23 1.40 -12.85
CA LEU A 185 10.36 1.19 -11.41
C LEU A 185 10.28 -0.30 -11.06
N ALA A 186 9.31 -1.02 -11.65
CA ALA A 186 9.16 -2.45 -11.43
C ALA A 186 10.33 -3.27 -11.98
N LEU A 187 10.79 -2.98 -13.20
CA LEU A 187 11.97 -3.62 -13.80
C LEU A 187 13.24 -3.36 -12.98
N SER A 188 13.43 -2.12 -12.50
CA SER A 188 14.54 -1.78 -11.61
C SER A 188 14.54 -2.61 -10.33
N ALA A 189 13.37 -2.84 -9.74
CA ALA A 189 13.21 -3.67 -8.55
C ALA A 189 13.43 -5.17 -8.82
N LEU A 190 13.20 -5.62 -10.06
CA LEU A 190 13.55 -6.98 -10.52
C LEU A 190 15.05 -7.14 -10.86
N GLY A 191 15.85 -6.07 -10.79
CA GLY A 191 17.28 -6.11 -11.04
C GLY A 191 17.71 -5.68 -12.45
N ASP A 192 16.82 -5.05 -13.22
CA ASP A 192 17.16 -4.55 -14.55
C ASP A 192 18.04 -3.28 -14.48
N ASP A 193 19.30 -3.41 -14.89
CA ASP A 193 20.30 -2.34 -14.87
C ASP A 193 20.02 -1.23 -15.90
N GLU A 194 19.37 -1.54 -17.03
CA GLU A 194 19.00 -0.54 -18.03
C GLU A 194 17.86 0.35 -17.52
N ALA A 195 16.86 -0.24 -16.88
CA ALA A 195 15.77 0.45 -16.21
C ALA A 195 16.31 1.34 -15.08
N ARG A 196 17.24 0.83 -14.25
CA ARG A 196 17.93 1.62 -13.22
C ARG A 196 18.67 2.81 -13.81
N THR A 197 19.50 2.58 -14.82
CA THR A 197 20.25 3.64 -15.53
C THR A 197 19.31 4.68 -16.14
N SER A 198 18.18 4.23 -16.68
CA SER A 198 17.15 5.09 -17.27
C SER A 198 16.46 5.96 -16.22
N LEU A 199 16.14 5.40 -15.05
CA LEU A 199 15.59 6.14 -13.91
C LEU A 199 16.55 7.22 -13.42
N LEU A 200 17.82 6.87 -13.20
CA LEU A 200 18.85 7.83 -12.74
C LEU A 200 19.01 9.03 -13.68
N ARG A 201 18.82 8.83 -14.98
CA ARG A 201 18.85 9.91 -15.97
C ARG A 201 17.58 10.77 -15.95
N GLN A 202 16.43 10.16 -15.70
CA GLN A 202 15.13 10.82 -15.76
C GLN A 202 14.80 11.61 -14.49
N ILE A 203 15.20 11.10 -13.32
CA ILE A 203 14.85 11.70 -12.02
C ILE A 203 15.17 13.21 -11.96
N PRO A 204 16.36 13.69 -12.33
CA PRO A 204 16.71 15.12 -12.24
C PRO A 204 15.84 16.04 -13.11
N GLU A 205 15.23 15.51 -14.17
CA GLU A 205 14.42 16.24 -15.15
C GLU A 205 12.93 15.90 -15.05
N ALA A 206 12.53 15.09 -14.06
CA ALA A 206 11.16 14.60 -13.94
C ALA A 206 10.20 15.71 -13.50
N GLU A 207 9.01 15.70 -14.09
CA GLU A 207 7.91 16.58 -13.69
C GLU A 207 7.46 16.30 -12.24
N PRO A 208 6.90 17.29 -11.52
CA PRO A 208 6.50 17.16 -10.12
C PRO A 208 5.59 15.95 -9.85
N ASP A 209 4.62 15.70 -10.71
CA ASP A 209 3.69 14.56 -10.59
C ASP A 209 4.42 13.21 -10.69
N SER A 210 5.43 13.11 -11.56
CA SER A 210 6.26 11.91 -11.70
C SER A 210 7.18 11.72 -10.49
N LEU A 211 7.72 12.80 -9.92
CA LEU A 211 8.48 12.75 -8.66
C LEU A 211 7.60 12.26 -7.51
N VAL A 212 6.39 12.81 -7.36
CA VAL A 212 5.43 12.36 -6.34
C VAL A 212 5.04 10.90 -6.55
N PHE A 213 4.79 10.48 -7.80
CA PHE A 213 4.52 9.08 -8.13
C PHE A 213 5.65 8.15 -7.67
N MET A 214 6.91 8.50 -7.95
CA MET A 214 8.08 7.73 -7.49
C MET A 214 8.20 7.71 -5.96
N LEU A 215 7.90 8.81 -5.28
CA LEU A 215 7.89 8.90 -3.81
C LEU A 215 6.80 8.02 -3.18
N LYS A 216 5.62 7.89 -3.80
CA LYS A 216 4.56 6.98 -3.32
C LYS A 216 4.92 5.51 -3.57
N ALA A 217 5.69 5.22 -4.62
CA ALA A 217 6.22 3.90 -4.93
C ALA A 217 7.54 3.54 -4.20
N LEU A 218 8.04 4.42 -3.32
CA LEU A 218 9.34 4.29 -2.66
C LEU A 218 9.58 2.95 -1.91
N PRO A 219 8.56 2.30 -1.30
CA PRO A 219 8.72 0.95 -0.74
C PRO A 219 9.17 -0.13 -1.74
N LEU A 220 8.93 0.06 -3.04
CA LEU A 220 9.34 -0.86 -4.10
C LEU A 220 10.73 -0.55 -4.67
N ILE A 221 11.34 0.57 -4.28
CA ILE A 221 12.67 0.96 -4.74
C ILE A 221 13.72 0.40 -3.76
N ASP A 222 14.61 -0.44 -4.28
CA ASP A 222 15.65 -1.14 -3.53
C ASP A 222 17.06 -0.61 -3.82
N ALA A 223 17.31 -0.14 -5.04
CA ALA A 223 18.60 0.36 -5.51
C ALA A 223 19.05 1.64 -4.74
N PRO A 224 20.15 1.59 -3.97
CA PRO A 224 20.67 2.74 -3.20
C PRO A 224 20.86 4.01 -4.03
N GLU A 225 21.42 3.89 -5.22
CA GLU A 225 21.70 5.00 -6.13
C GLU A 225 20.42 5.70 -6.62
N VAL A 226 19.34 4.95 -6.83
CA VAL A 226 18.03 5.51 -7.21
C VAL A 226 17.41 6.27 -6.02
N LEU A 227 17.53 5.72 -4.81
CA LEU A 227 17.07 6.37 -3.59
C LEU A 227 17.83 7.70 -3.33
N HIS A 228 19.15 7.71 -3.50
CA HIS A 228 19.96 8.92 -3.37
C HIS A 228 19.60 9.97 -4.44
N ALA A 229 19.42 9.56 -5.70
CA ALA A 229 19.02 10.46 -6.78
C ALA A 229 17.64 11.09 -6.52
N LEU A 230 16.68 10.29 -6.05
CA LEU A 230 15.36 10.78 -5.64
C LEU A 230 15.46 11.73 -4.46
N ALA A 231 16.22 11.40 -3.42
CA ALA A 231 16.38 12.25 -2.25
C ALA A 231 16.97 13.63 -2.62
N ALA A 232 18.07 13.65 -3.39
CA ALA A 232 18.73 14.88 -3.82
C ALA A 232 17.81 15.78 -4.65
N THR A 233 17.02 15.17 -5.55
CA THR A 233 16.11 15.91 -6.45
C THR A 233 14.88 16.41 -5.70
N THR A 234 14.30 15.59 -4.83
CA THR A 234 12.98 15.87 -4.24
C THR A 234 13.05 16.75 -3.00
N LEU A 235 14.04 16.57 -2.11
CA LEU A 235 14.16 17.35 -0.86
C LEU A 235 14.49 18.83 -1.09
N SER A 236 15.05 19.16 -2.25
CA SER A 236 15.36 20.54 -2.66
C SER A 236 14.29 21.16 -3.57
N SER A 237 13.30 20.38 -4.02
CA SER A 237 12.29 20.83 -4.96
C SER A 237 11.23 21.72 -4.31
N LYS A 238 11.05 22.90 -4.89
CA LYS A 238 10.01 23.89 -4.52
C LYS A 238 8.78 23.83 -5.43
N ALA A 239 8.69 22.80 -6.27
CA ALA A 239 7.56 22.66 -7.16
C ALA A 239 6.28 22.40 -6.35
N PRO A 240 5.20 23.17 -6.55
CA PRO A 240 3.96 23.02 -5.80
C PRO A 240 3.26 21.70 -6.15
N VAL A 241 2.60 21.10 -5.15
CA VAL A 241 1.81 19.87 -5.31
C VAL A 241 0.47 20.00 -4.60
N ALA A 242 -0.55 19.33 -5.13
CA ALA A 242 -1.90 19.29 -4.53
C ALA A 242 -2.08 18.18 -3.47
N ASP A 243 -1.00 17.50 -3.08
CA ASP A 243 -1.04 16.34 -2.18
C ASP A 243 -1.38 16.78 -0.74
N GLY A 244 -2.47 16.24 -0.19
CA GLY A 244 -2.80 16.34 1.25
C GLY A 244 -3.43 17.67 1.72
N LEU A 245 -3.64 18.66 0.85
CA LEU A 245 -4.29 19.93 1.20
C LEU A 245 -5.47 20.25 0.27
N PRO A 246 -6.52 20.95 0.76
CA PRO A 246 -7.60 21.44 -0.10
C PRO A 246 -7.05 22.35 -1.21
N SER A 247 -7.69 22.30 -2.38
CA SER A 247 -7.32 23.17 -3.49
C SER A 247 -7.35 24.64 -3.08
N GLY A 248 -6.27 25.38 -3.38
CA GLY A 248 -6.13 26.79 -3.04
C GLY A 248 -5.60 27.09 -1.63
N ALA A 249 -5.15 26.09 -0.87
CA ALA A 249 -4.46 26.31 0.39
C ALA A 249 -3.13 27.07 0.18
N GLU A 250 -2.90 28.11 0.99
CA GLU A 250 -1.63 28.85 1.05
C GLU A 250 -1.00 28.74 2.44
N PRO A 251 0.33 28.51 2.55
CA PRO A 251 1.25 28.18 1.46
C PRO A 251 0.96 26.80 0.85
N ALA A 252 1.26 26.64 -0.44
CA ALA A 252 1.14 25.35 -1.11
C ALA A 252 2.19 24.37 -0.57
N ARG A 253 1.84 23.08 -0.48
CA ARG A 253 2.84 22.03 -0.27
C ARG A 253 3.74 21.92 -1.50
N GLU A 254 4.97 21.53 -1.26
CA GLU A 254 5.98 21.31 -2.28
C GLU A 254 6.33 19.81 -2.38
N VAL A 255 6.96 19.40 -3.48
CA VAL A 255 7.51 18.04 -3.62
C VAL A 255 8.41 17.65 -2.44
N ALA A 256 9.19 18.59 -1.92
CA ALA A 256 10.05 18.36 -0.76
C ALA A 256 9.28 17.95 0.50
N ASP A 257 8.04 18.40 0.68
CA ASP A 257 7.23 18.04 1.85
C ASP A 257 6.74 16.59 1.77
N VAL A 258 6.36 16.15 0.57
CA VAL A 258 6.03 14.75 0.28
C VAL A 258 7.26 13.87 0.47
N ALA A 259 8.43 14.34 0.04
CA ALA A 259 9.69 13.61 0.16
C ALA A 259 10.07 13.35 1.62
N VAL A 260 9.94 14.35 2.50
CA VAL A 260 10.19 14.19 3.94
C VAL A 260 9.34 13.04 4.51
N GLU A 261 8.04 13.05 4.25
CA GLU A 261 7.12 12.01 4.75
C GLU A 261 7.47 10.64 4.18
N ALA A 262 7.69 10.54 2.87
CA ALA A 262 7.99 9.29 2.20
C ALA A 262 9.29 8.65 2.68
N PHE A 263 10.40 9.42 2.75
CA PHE A 263 11.69 8.88 3.18
C PHE A 263 11.72 8.53 4.67
N VAL A 264 11.09 9.35 5.53
CA VAL A 264 11.01 9.04 6.96
C VAL A 264 10.24 7.74 7.18
N ALA A 265 9.10 7.56 6.51
CA ALA A 265 8.33 6.31 6.59
C ALA A 265 9.12 5.11 6.04
N ARG A 266 9.67 5.24 4.83
CA ARG A 266 10.38 4.16 4.13
C ARG A 266 11.60 3.63 4.88
N LEU A 267 12.37 4.53 5.47
CA LEU A 267 13.65 4.21 6.12
C LEU A 267 13.51 4.14 7.65
N SER A 268 12.29 4.31 8.18
CA SER A 268 12.02 4.37 9.62
C SER A 268 12.92 5.38 10.35
N LEU A 269 13.13 6.55 9.73
CA LEU A 269 14.00 7.59 10.28
C LEU A 269 13.40 8.21 11.54
N SER A 270 14.25 8.66 12.45
CA SER A 270 13.85 9.34 13.69
C SER A 270 14.38 10.77 13.73
N PRO A 271 13.79 11.70 12.94
CA PRO A 271 14.17 13.11 13.00
C PRO A 271 13.81 13.75 14.35
N GLY A 272 14.48 14.84 14.70
CA GLY A 272 14.26 15.63 15.92
C GLY A 272 12.94 16.40 15.95
N PHE A 273 12.07 16.21 14.97
CA PHE A 273 10.75 16.83 14.85
C PHE A 273 9.67 15.80 14.51
N LYS A 274 8.42 16.15 14.81
CA LYS A 274 7.28 15.30 14.48
C LYS A 274 6.93 15.41 12.99
N VAL A 275 7.02 14.31 12.27
CA VAL A 275 6.48 14.18 10.91
C VAL A 275 4.97 13.98 11.00
N THR A 276 4.22 14.82 10.28
CA THR A 276 2.74 14.78 10.25
C THR A 276 2.28 14.77 8.79
N PRO A 277 1.37 13.86 8.40
CA PRO A 277 0.87 13.82 7.03
C PRO A 277 0.30 15.17 6.58
N GLY A 278 0.68 15.63 5.39
CA GLY A 278 0.19 16.89 4.82
C GLY A 278 0.82 18.15 5.43
N ALA A 279 1.87 18.01 6.24
CA ALA A 279 2.58 19.17 6.78
C ALA A 279 3.50 19.82 5.74
N ILE A 280 3.90 21.06 6.02
CA ILE A 280 4.93 21.80 5.29
C ILE A 280 6.16 21.88 6.18
N TYR A 281 7.32 21.49 5.65
CA TYR A 281 8.57 21.37 6.40
C TYR A 281 9.54 22.49 6.06
N THR A 282 10.29 22.95 7.07
CA THR A 282 11.30 23.99 6.88
C THR A 282 12.54 23.46 6.16
N ALA A 283 13.37 24.37 5.65
CA ALA A 283 14.65 24.02 5.05
C ALA A 283 15.57 23.23 6.01
N ASP A 284 15.60 23.59 7.29
CA ASP A 284 16.40 22.89 8.31
C ASP A 284 15.90 21.46 8.54
N GLN A 285 14.58 21.27 8.57
CA GLN A 285 13.95 19.94 8.69
C GLN A 285 14.27 19.07 7.47
N ARG A 286 14.17 19.63 6.26
CA ARG A 286 14.53 18.93 5.01
C ARG A 286 16.01 18.53 4.98
N ALA A 287 16.91 19.44 5.38
CA ALA A 287 18.35 19.17 5.48
C ALA A 287 18.69 18.14 6.56
N GLU A 288 17.93 18.08 7.66
CA GLU A 288 18.07 17.02 8.66
C GLU A 288 17.72 15.65 8.08
N VAL A 289 16.59 15.55 7.39
CA VAL A 289 16.16 14.31 6.74
C VAL A 289 17.17 13.86 5.68
N GLU A 290 17.71 14.78 4.88
CA GLU A 290 18.77 14.49 3.92
C GLU A 290 19.99 13.83 4.59
N ARG A 291 20.49 14.41 5.69
CA ARG A 291 21.61 13.82 6.45
C ARG A 291 21.28 12.42 6.98
N LEU A 292 20.06 12.22 7.47
CA LEU A 292 19.62 10.91 7.97
C LEU A 292 19.58 9.87 6.85
N ILE A 293 19.09 10.24 5.66
CA ILE A 293 19.09 9.38 4.47
C ILE A 293 20.53 8.99 4.10
N THR A 294 21.44 9.96 3.96
CA THR A 294 22.85 9.70 3.62
C THR A 294 23.53 8.76 4.63
N SER A 295 23.14 8.83 5.91
CA SER A 295 23.69 7.93 6.94
C SER A 295 23.07 6.53 6.96
N SER A 296 21.89 6.36 6.37
CA SER A 296 21.07 5.14 6.46
C SER A 296 21.14 4.28 5.20
N ILE A 297 21.43 4.88 4.04
CA ILE A 297 21.55 4.19 2.75
C ILE A 297 23.03 4.06 2.38
N PRO A 298 23.52 2.87 1.98
CA PRO A 298 24.86 2.71 1.44
C PRO A 298 25.14 3.63 0.25
N ASN A 299 26.39 4.03 0.07
CA ASN A 299 26.83 4.77 -1.13
C ASN A 299 27.14 3.83 -2.29
#